data_AF-C4JEI2-F1
#
_entry.id   AF-C4JEI2-F1
#
_cell.length_a   1.000
_cell.length_b   1.000
_cell.length_c   1.000
_cell.angle_alpha   90.00
_cell.angle_beta   90.00
_cell.angle_gamma   90.00
#
_symmetry.space_group_name_H-M   'P 1'
#
loop_
_entity.id
_entity.type
_entity.pdbx_description
1 polymer ?
#
loop_
_entity_poly.entity_id
_entity_poly.type
_entity_poly.pdbx_seq_one_letter_code
_entity_poly.pdbx_strand_id
1 'polypeptide(L)'
;MKSPTTWKWLLALAVGMLPAAVAELCTPTSGDYGRVFYVYSQSDLDTIAAKCTTVDGSIFIGTNYTGSFRLPNVRNITSAFQQEPSFPHKSDPAPTSIDIPDLEYLGGSLIVDFPTVAKLSAPKLKKVHWELRVQDVATVDFRSLEEARYISVSGNITSLNLDSLRRFGERCKICNKEYCGPTTPPNYPPLDLSLPSLQTMGDLTIEGRLSSFNIPKLSNLTALDEGYIKYNFDLRLAIHGDRLNVSFPELSTSNLSFFISGDIARYDLSSCGTSGAVAYLHMRISLSMPKMIDRVPSITVTSSTPLDINLPFQKAEFIGFFGNISRGCDTVQIL
;
A
#
# COMPACT_ATOMS: atom_id res chain seq x y z
N MET A 1 -84.58 -13.18 -13.52
CA MET A 1 -83.52 -14.06 -14.07
C MET A 1 -82.41 -13.21 -14.65
N LYS A 2 -81.19 -13.40 -14.12
CA LYS A 2 -79.85 -13.16 -14.69
C LYS A 2 -79.41 -11.74 -15.11
N SER A 3 -78.57 -11.17 -14.23
CA SER A 3 -77.32 -10.42 -14.50
C SER A 3 -76.48 -11.04 -15.64
N PRO A 4 -75.63 -10.25 -16.33
CA PRO A 4 -74.22 -10.25 -15.94
C PRO A 4 -73.56 -8.87 -15.90
N THR A 5 -72.98 -8.61 -14.73
CA THR A 5 -71.80 -7.81 -14.42
C THR A 5 -70.65 -8.00 -15.41
N THR A 6 -70.17 -6.92 -16.03
CA THR A 6 -68.84 -6.83 -16.64
C THR A 6 -67.90 -6.03 -15.74
N TRP A 7 -66.81 -6.68 -15.37
CA TRP A 7 -65.91 -6.39 -14.26
C TRP A 7 -64.47 -6.34 -14.79
N LYS A 8 -63.78 -5.23 -14.48
CA LYS A 8 -62.32 -4.99 -14.55
C LYS A 8 -61.71 -5.03 -15.97
N TRP A 9 -60.74 -4.20 -16.34
CA TRP A 9 -59.49 -3.89 -15.63
C TRP A 9 -58.99 -2.48 -16.01
N LEU A 10 -58.77 -1.63 -15.00
CA LEU A 10 -57.90 -0.47 -15.12
C LEU A 10 -56.49 -0.93 -14.75
N LEU A 11 -55.61 -1.04 -15.75
CA LEU A 11 -54.17 -1.16 -15.54
C LEU A 11 -53.64 0.18 -15.05
N ALA A 12 -53.48 0.31 -13.72
CA ALA A 12 -52.69 1.38 -13.14
C ALA A 12 -51.21 1.07 -13.40
N LEU A 13 -50.61 1.78 -14.36
CA LEU A 13 -49.16 1.87 -14.52
C LEU A 13 -48.61 2.66 -13.32
N ALA A 14 -48.29 1.94 -12.24
CA ALA A 14 -47.42 2.46 -11.20
C ALA A 14 -46.02 2.58 -11.80
N VAL A 15 -45.71 3.76 -12.34
CA VAL A 15 -44.31 4.13 -12.63
C VAL A 15 -43.63 4.22 -11.27
N GLY A 16 -42.96 3.14 -10.89
CA GLY A 16 -42.06 3.12 -9.76
C GLY A 16 -40.96 4.15 -10.04
N MET A 17 -41.07 5.32 -9.42
CA MET A 17 -39.94 6.20 -9.20
C MET A 17 -38.96 5.41 -8.32
N LEU A 18 -38.09 4.63 -8.94
CA LEU A 18 -36.82 4.31 -8.31
C LEU A 18 -36.18 5.67 -8.03
N PRO A 19 -35.80 5.99 -6.78
CA PRO A 19 -34.96 7.12 -6.55
C PRO A 19 -33.66 6.82 -7.29
N ALA A 20 -33.52 7.37 -8.50
CA ALA A 20 -32.20 7.65 -9.02
C ALA A 20 -31.54 8.44 -7.91
N ALA A 21 -30.53 7.87 -7.27
CA ALA A 21 -29.71 8.59 -6.32
C ALA A 21 -29.14 9.77 -7.10
N VAL A 22 -29.81 10.92 -6.99
CA VAL A 22 -29.36 12.13 -7.64
C VAL A 22 -28.03 12.40 -6.96
N ALA A 23 -26.95 12.26 -7.70
CA ALA A 23 -25.63 12.50 -7.14
C ALA A 23 -25.55 13.98 -6.80
N GLU A 24 -25.88 14.34 -5.56
CA GLU A 24 -25.89 15.72 -5.11
C GLU A 24 -24.43 16.19 -5.00
N LEU A 25 -24.11 17.17 -5.84
CA LEU A 25 -22.79 17.75 -6.03
C LEU A 25 -22.64 18.94 -5.10
N CYS A 26 -21.64 18.89 -4.23
CA CYS A 26 -21.31 19.97 -3.32
C CYS A 26 -19.99 20.63 -3.72
N THR A 27 -20.04 21.92 -3.99
CA THR A 27 -18.88 22.73 -4.33
C THR A 27 -18.58 23.68 -3.17
N PRO A 28 -17.46 23.50 -2.44
CA PRO A 28 -17.06 24.45 -1.42
C PRO A 28 -16.68 25.80 -2.05
N THR A 29 -16.74 26.86 -1.23
CA THR A 29 -16.28 28.18 -1.63
C THR A 29 -14.78 28.15 -1.96
N SER A 30 -14.37 28.89 -2.98
CA SER A 30 -12.95 29.02 -3.32
C SER A 30 -12.26 29.91 -2.30
N GLY A 31 -11.15 29.44 -1.73
CA GLY A 31 -10.24 30.20 -0.88
C GLY A 31 -8.78 30.07 -1.36
N ASP A 32 -7.84 30.40 -0.47
CA ASP A 32 -6.40 30.41 -0.77
C ASP A 32 -5.84 29.03 -1.15
N TYR A 33 -6.49 27.95 -0.68
CA TYR A 33 -6.14 26.56 -0.97
C TYR A 33 -7.06 25.92 -2.02
N GLY A 34 -7.76 26.74 -2.81
CA GLY A 34 -8.75 26.30 -3.78
C GLY A 34 -10.12 26.03 -3.14
N ARG A 35 -10.89 25.11 -3.71
CA ARG A 35 -12.21 24.74 -3.20
C ARG A 35 -12.05 23.70 -2.10
N VAL A 36 -12.25 24.11 -0.85
CA VAL A 36 -12.00 23.26 0.34
C VAL A 36 -13.15 23.33 1.34
N PHE A 37 -13.64 22.18 1.78
CA PHE A 37 -14.39 22.08 3.03
C PHE A 37 -13.43 21.89 4.20
N TYR A 38 -13.37 22.89 5.08
CA TYR A 38 -12.69 22.76 6.36
C TYR A 38 -13.65 22.13 7.36
N VAL A 39 -13.20 21.04 7.99
CA VAL A 39 -13.99 20.27 8.93
C VAL A 39 -13.34 20.35 10.30
N TYR A 40 -14.04 20.96 11.25
CA TYR A 40 -13.55 21.13 12.62
C TYR A 40 -14.33 20.25 13.62
N SER A 41 -15.44 19.65 13.20
CA SER A 41 -16.30 18.82 14.03
C SER A 41 -17.07 17.76 13.23
N GLN A 42 -17.61 16.75 13.92
CA GLN A 42 -18.51 15.76 13.31
C GLN A 42 -19.77 16.43 12.74
N SER A 43 -20.25 17.54 13.30
CA SER A 43 -21.41 18.28 12.78
C SER A 43 -21.17 18.86 11.38
N ASP A 44 -19.93 19.24 11.06
CA ASP A 44 -19.57 19.70 9.71
C ASP A 44 -19.65 18.53 8.73
N LEU A 45 -19.17 17.36 9.13
CA LEU A 45 -19.27 16.12 8.34
C LEU A 45 -20.72 15.68 8.14
N ASP A 46 -21.55 15.77 9.18
CA ASP A 46 -22.97 15.41 9.10
C ASP A 46 -23.70 16.32 8.11
N THR A 47 -23.34 17.60 8.06
CA THR A 47 -23.88 18.56 7.09
C THR A 47 -23.49 18.21 5.66
N ILE A 48 -22.23 17.81 5.44
CA ILE A 48 -21.74 17.34 4.14
C ILE A 48 -22.43 16.03 3.77
N ALA A 49 -22.42 15.03 4.66
CA ALA A 49 -22.98 13.70 4.41
C ALA A 49 -24.50 13.70 4.19
N ALA A 50 -25.23 14.69 4.70
CA ALA A 50 -26.66 14.83 4.49
C ALA A 50 -27.02 15.36 3.08
N LYS A 51 -26.10 16.08 2.43
CA LYS A 51 -26.35 16.80 1.17
C LYS A 51 -25.45 16.39 0.02
N CYS A 52 -24.35 15.69 0.29
CA CYS A 52 -23.29 15.51 -0.68
C CYS A 52 -23.07 14.02 -0.91
N THR A 53 -23.15 13.64 -2.18
CA THR A 53 -22.63 12.34 -2.64
C THR A 53 -21.30 12.52 -3.38
N THR A 54 -21.08 13.70 -3.98
CA THR A 54 -19.84 14.10 -4.62
C THR A 54 -19.40 15.46 -4.09
N VAL A 55 -18.15 15.57 -3.69
CA VAL A 55 -17.51 16.84 -3.32
C VAL A 55 -16.62 17.29 -4.47
N ASP A 56 -16.97 18.42 -5.08
CA ASP A 56 -16.17 19.09 -6.11
C ASP A 56 -15.12 20.01 -5.46
N GLY A 57 -14.10 19.39 -4.88
CA GLY A 57 -13.04 20.07 -4.15
C GLY A 57 -12.30 19.11 -3.22
N SER A 58 -11.66 19.70 -2.21
CA SER A 58 -10.95 18.97 -1.16
C SER A 58 -11.74 18.98 0.14
N ILE A 59 -11.46 18.00 1.00
CA ILE A 59 -11.90 17.99 2.40
C ILE A 59 -10.65 18.05 3.27
N PHE A 60 -10.52 19.12 4.06
CA PHE A 60 -9.42 19.29 5.00
C PHE A 60 -9.90 19.08 6.43
N ILE A 61 -9.20 18.21 7.15
CA ILE A 61 -9.40 18.02 8.58
C ILE A 61 -8.69 19.19 9.28
N GLY A 62 -9.48 20.02 9.96
CA GLY A 62 -8.96 21.16 10.70
C GLY A 62 -8.12 20.75 11.90
N THR A 63 -7.19 21.61 12.30
CA THR A 63 -6.19 21.35 13.35
C THR A 63 -6.75 21.17 14.76
N ASN A 64 -8.02 21.50 15.00
CA ASN A 64 -8.68 21.34 16.29
C ASN A 64 -9.71 20.19 16.32
N TYR A 65 -9.79 19.38 15.25
CA TYR A 65 -10.72 18.25 15.20
C TYR A 65 -10.33 17.21 16.27
N THR A 66 -11.31 16.77 17.05
CA THR A 66 -11.12 15.73 18.07
C THR A 66 -12.19 14.64 17.97
N GLY A 67 -11.88 13.48 18.55
CA GLY A 67 -12.80 12.34 18.57
C GLY A 67 -12.82 11.57 17.25
N SER A 68 -13.92 10.88 16.97
CA SER A 68 -14.07 10.10 15.74
C SER A 68 -14.39 11.01 14.55
N PHE A 69 -13.73 10.78 13.41
CA PHE A 69 -14.08 11.37 12.12
C PHE A 69 -14.85 10.35 11.29
N ARG A 70 -16.13 10.61 11.01
CA ARG A 70 -16.96 9.72 10.19
C ARG A 70 -17.66 10.49 9.09
N LEU A 71 -17.38 10.15 7.83
CA LEU A 71 -17.99 10.78 6.65
C LEU A 71 -18.72 9.75 5.79
N PRO A 72 -19.99 9.43 6.10
CA PRO A 72 -20.81 8.54 5.27
C PRO A 72 -21.36 9.25 4.02
N ASN A 73 -21.96 8.48 3.12
CA ASN A 73 -22.68 8.90 1.91
C ASN A 73 -21.85 9.59 0.80
N VAL A 74 -20.71 10.19 1.11
CA VAL A 74 -19.80 10.76 0.12
C VAL A 74 -19.05 9.65 -0.60
N ARG A 75 -19.26 9.55 -1.92
CA ARG A 75 -18.67 8.52 -2.78
C ARG A 75 -17.51 9.01 -3.64
N ASN A 76 -17.45 10.32 -3.89
CA ASN A 76 -16.43 10.90 -4.75
C ASN A 76 -15.94 12.24 -4.19
N ILE A 77 -14.63 12.43 -4.15
CA ILE A 77 -13.97 13.69 -3.83
C ILE A 77 -13.04 14.00 -5.01
N THR A 78 -13.28 15.10 -5.72
CA THR A 78 -12.57 15.37 -6.99
C THR A 78 -11.12 15.81 -6.79
N SER A 79 -10.75 16.25 -5.59
CA SER A 79 -9.40 16.70 -5.24
C SER A 79 -8.84 15.91 -4.04
N ALA A 80 -8.33 16.58 -3.00
CA ALA A 80 -7.59 15.95 -1.92
C ALA A 80 -8.44 15.69 -0.66
N PHE A 81 -8.05 14.66 0.09
CA PHE A 81 -8.48 14.42 1.47
C PHE A 81 -7.24 14.43 2.35
N GLN A 82 -7.10 15.43 3.19
CA GLN A 82 -5.88 15.58 4.00
C GLN A 82 -6.11 16.42 5.25
N GLN A 83 -5.11 16.48 6.11
CA GLN A 83 -5.06 17.52 7.13
C GLN A 83 -4.87 18.91 6.50
N GLU A 84 -5.39 19.93 7.17
CA GLU A 84 -5.08 21.33 6.88
C GLU A 84 -3.56 21.57 6.82
N PRO A 85 -3.02 22.39 5.88
CA PRO A 85 -1.58 22.50 5.59
C PRO A 85 -0.67 23.06 6.69
N SER A 86 -1.16 23.23 7.92
CA SER A 86 -0.36 23.56 9.10
C SER A 86 0.49 22.35 9.48
N PHE A 87 1.78 22.53 9.81
CA PHE A 87 2.61 21.44 10.34
C PHE A 87 2.03 20.96 11.68
N PRO A 88 1.39 19.77 11.76
CA PRO A 88 0.91 19.27 13.04
C PRO A 88 2.08 19.13 14.00
N HIS A 89 1.98 19.75 15.17
CA HIS A 89 2.76 19.33 16.30
C HIS A 89 2.16 18.05 16.87
N LYS A 90 3.00 17.15 17.42
CA LYS A 90 2.52 15.90 18.07
C LYS A 90 1.50 16.15 19.20
N SER A 91 1.44 17.37 19.73
CA SER A 91 0.51 17.81 20.77
C SER A 91 -0.83 18.33 20.23
N ASP A 92 -0.96 18.50 18.92
CA ASP A 92 -2.16 19.07 18.34
C ASP A 92 -3.34 18.12 18.49
N PRO A 93 -4.55 18.65 18.72
CA PRO A 93 -5.76 17.85 18.71
C PRO A 93 -5.87 17.11 17.37
N ALA A 94 -6.21 15.83 17.44
CA ALA A 94 -6.32 15.01 16.25
C ALA A 94 -7.44 13.97 16.41
N PRO A 95 -8.01 13.49 15.29
CA PRO A 95 -8.97 12.42 15.34
C PRO A 95 -8.39 11.16 16.00
N THR A 96 -9.24 10.39 16.67
CA THR A 96 -8.86 9.07 17.20
C THR A 96 -9.06 7.97 16.16
N SER A 97 -9.95 8.18 15.20
CA SER A 97 -10.25 7.29 14.09
C SER A 97 -10.82 8.08 12.91
N ILE A 98 -10.59 7.59 11.70
CA ILE A 98 -11.11 8.15 10.44
C ILE A 98 -11.83 7.04 9.69
N ASP A 99 -13.12 7.21 9.44
CA ASP A 99 -13.97 6.27 8.71
C ASP A 99 -14.73 6.98 7.59
N ILE A 100 -14.46 6.59 6.34
CA ILE A 100 -15.06 7.14 5.13
C ILE A 100 -15.70 5.98 4.36
N PRO A 101 -16.79 5.38 4.90
CA PRO A 101 -17.24 4.04 4.54
C PRO A 101 -17.77 3.92 3.11
N ASP A 102 -18.18 5.03 2.51
CA ASP A 102 -18.83 5.07 1.20
C ASP A 102 -17.96 5.66 0.08
N LEU A 103 -16.75 6.14 0.40
CA LEU A 103 -15.85 6.73 -0.60
C LEU A 103 -15.41 5.66 -1.60
N GLU A 104 -15.60 5.93 -2.89
CA GLU A 104 -15.21 5.05 -3.99
C GLU A 104 -14.05 5.64 -4.81
N TYR A 105 -14.01 6.96 -4.98
CA TYR A 105 -13.04 7.64 -5.83
C TYR A 105 -12.47 8.90 -5.17
N LEU A 106 -11.15 9.06 -5.27
CA LEU A 106 -10.43 10.25 -4.86
C LEU A 106 -9.56 10.76 -6.02
N GLY A 107 -9.87 11.96 -6.50
CA GLY A 107 -9.20 12.57 -7.67
C GLY A 107 -7.82 13.15 -7.39
N GLY A 108 -7.45 13.33 -6.12
CA GLY A 108 -6.14 13.80 -5.68
C GLY A 108 -5.44 12.82 -4.73
N SER A 109 -4.93 13.35 -3.62
CA SER A 109 -4.21 12.60 -2.60
C SER A 109 -5.04 12.34 -1.35
N LEU A 110 -4.86 11.17 -0.73
CA LEU A 110 -5.27 10.88 0.64
C LEU A 110 -4.03 10.98 1.52
N ILE A 111 -3.96 11.97 2.39
CA ILE A 111 -2.81 12.19 3.28
C ILE A 111 -3.28 12.21 4.72
N VAL A 112 -2.89 11.20 5.50
CA VAL A 112 -3.21 11.07 6.92
C VAL A 112 -1.90 10.91 7.68
N ASP A 113 -1.55 11.94 8.44
CA ASP A 113 -0.32 12.00 9.25
C ASP A 113 -0.66 12.54 10.64
N PHE A 114 -1.40 11.71 11.40
CA PHE A 114 -1.82 12.03 12.76
C PHE A 114 -1.26 10.99 13.72
N PRO A 115 -0.48 11.38 14.74
CA PRO A 115 0.11 10.43 15.67
C PRO A 115 -0.92 9.73 16.58
N THR A 116 -2.16 10.23 16.65
CA THR A 116 -3.23 9.70 17.53
C THR A 116 -4.25 8.82 16.81
N VAL A 117 -4.24 8.77 15.47
CA VAL A 117 -5.25 8.02 14.72
C VAL A 117 -4.95 6.53 14.83
N ALA A 118 -5.78 5.80 15.58
CA ALA A 118 -5.61 4.37 15.74
C ALA A 118 -6.08 3.59 14.50
N LYS A 119 -7.10 4.10 13.80
CA LYS A 119 -7.75 3.42 12.69
C LYS A 119 -8.10 4.37 11.55
N LEU A 120 -7.76 3.98 10.33
CA LEU A 120 -8.17 4.61 9.08
C LEU A 120 -8.90 3.59 8.20
N SER A 121 -10.09 3.92 7.73
CA SER A 121 -10.99 3.00 7.02
C SER A 121 -11.66 3.71 5.85
N ALA A 122 -11.45 3.20 4.64
CA ALA A 122 -12.23 3.54 3.45
C ALA A 122 -12.43 2.26 2.61
N PRO A 123 -13.24 1.30 3.11
CA PRO A 123 -13.28 -0.07 2.60
C PRO A 123 -13.87 -0.18 1.19
N LYS A 124 -14.55 0.86 0.68
CA LYS A 124 -15.08 0.93 -0.69
C LYS A 124 -14.22 1.75 -1.64
N LEU A 125 -13.12 2.33 -1.17
CA LEU A 125 -12.25 3.17 -1.99
C LEU A 125 -11.60 2.30 -3.06
N LYS A 126 -11.87 2.58 -4.33
CA LYS A 126 -11.35 1.81 -5.48
C LYS A 126 -10.13 2.46 -6.10
N LYS A 127 -10.08 3.79 -6.07
CA LYS A 127 -9.03 4.54 -6.78
C LYS A 127 -8.62 5.81 -6.05
N VAL A 128 -7.30 5.98 -5.92
CA VAL A 128 -6.65 7.25 -5.55
C VAL A 128 -5.82 7.69 -6.74
N HIS A 129 -6.09 8.87 -7.28
CA HIS A 129 -5.44 9.29 -8.52
C HIS A 129 -3.94 9.59 -8.33
N TRP A 130 -3.57 10.22 -7.22
CA TRP A 130 -2.21 10.68 -6.97
C TRP A 130 -1.51 9.89 -5.86
N GLU A 131 -1.61 10.32 -4.62
CA GLU A 131 -0.85 9.76 -3.51
C GLU A 131 -1.76 9.25 -2.40
N LEU A 132 -1.53 8.02 -1.95
CA LEU A 132 -2.01 7.50 -0.68
C LEU A 132 -0.85 7.54 0.32
N ARG A 133 -0.87 8.50 1.23
CA ARG A 133 0.11 8.62 2.32
C ARG A 133 -0.56 8.43 3.66
N VAL A 134 -0.09 7.44 4.42
CA VAL A 134 -0.55 7.15 5.77
C VAL A 134 0.67 7.00 6.67
N GLN A 135 0.70 7.75 7.77
CA GLN A 135 1.78 7.72 8.73
C GLN A 135 1.23 7.54 10.15
N ASP A 136 1.87 6.66 10.91
CA ASP A 136 1.60 6.39 12.33
C ASP A 136 0.17 5.94 12.66
N VAL A 137 -0.50 5.30 11.69
CA VAL A 137 -1.82 4.67 11.87
C VAL A 137 -1.68 3.16 12.07
N ALA A 138 -2.20 2.64 13.19
CA ALA A 138 -2.04 1.23 13.53
C ALA A 138 -2.84 0.28 12.61
N THR A 139 -4.08 0.62 12.28
CA THR A 139 -4.95 -0.21 11.43
C THR A 139 -5.47 0.56 10.23
N VAL A 140 -5.17 0.04 9.04
CA VAL A 140 -5.52 0.67 7.76
C VAL A 140 -6.35 -0.30 6.91
N ASP A 141 -7.56 0.11 6.53
CA ASP A 141 -8.48 -0.71 5.72
C ASP A 141 -8.86 -0.03 4.40
N PHE A 142 -8.18 -0.44 3.34
CA PHE A 142 -8.46 -0.08 1.95
C PHE A 142 -8.68 -1.32 1.09
N ARG A 143 -9.40 -2.31 1.63
CA ARG A 143 -9.59 -3.63 1.01
C ARG A 143 -10.08 -3.62 -0.46
N SER A 144 -10.79 -2.58 -0.88
CA SER A 144 -11.29 -2.44 -2.27
C SER A 144 -10.41 -1.58 -3.16
N LEU A 145 -9.27 -1.07 -2.69
CA LEU A 145 -8.40 -0.21 -3.48
C LEU A 145 -7.79 -1.03 -4.61
N GLU A 146 -8.06 -0.66 -5.85
CA GLU A 146 -7.57 -1.36 -7.04
C GLU A 146 -6.36 -0.65 -7.65
N GLU A 147 -6.33 0.69 -7.57
CA GLU A 147 -5.36 1.55 -8.26
C GLU A 147 -4.92 2.76 -7.41
N ALA A 148 -3.60 3.00 -7.39
CA ALA A 148 -3.00 4.25 -6.90
C ALA A 148 -1.72 4.58 -7.68
N ARG A 149 -1.33 5.86 -7.82
CA ARG A 149 -0.05 6.21 -8.46
C ARG A 149 1.13 6.06 -7.49
N TYR A 150 0.97 6.60 -6.27
CA TYR A 150 1.91 6.48 -5.17
C TYR A 150 1.23 5.93 -3.92
N ILE A 151 1.90 5.02 -3.23
CA ILE A 151 1.49 4.52 -1.91
C ILE A 151 2.68 4.67 -0.96
N SER A 152 2.45 5.27 0.21
CA SER A 152 3.41 5.37 1.29
C SER A 152 2.70 5.13 2.62
N VAL A 153 2.98 3.99 3.25
CA VAL A 153 2.45 3.64 4.57
C VAL A 153 3.64 3.46 5.51
N SER A 154 3.72 4.23 6.60
CA SER A 154 4.77 4.09 7.60
C SER A 154 4.26 4.21 9.03
N GLY A 155 5.09 3.80 9.99
CA GLY A 155 4.79 3.85 11.43
C GLY A 155 4.57 2.47 12.06
N ASN A 156 3.92 2.45 13.23
CA ASN A 156 3.60 1.24 13.98
C ASN A 156 2.33 0.57 13.45
N ILE A 157 2.44 -0.09 12.30
CA ILE A 157 1.32 -0.68 11.58
C ILE A 157 1.11 -2.12 12.06
N THR A 158 -0.06 -2.41 12.61
CA THR A 158 -0.44 -3.77 13.05
C THR A 158 -1.32 -4.49 12.04
N SER A 159 -2.03 -3.76 11.18
CA SER A 159 -2.87 -4.33 10.12
C SER A 159 -3.00 -3.37 8.94
N LEU A 160 -2.79 -3.90 7.73
CA LEU A 160 -2.89 -3.17 6.46
C LEU A 160 -3.62 -4.03 5.44
N ASN A 161 -4.84 -3.65 5.05
CA ASN A 161 -5.64 -4.38 4.07
C ASN A 161 -5.61 -3.66 2.71
N LEU A 162 -5.02 -4.32 1.72
CA LEU A 162 -4.89 -3.88 0.33
C LEU A 162 -5.27 -5.02 -0.64
N ASP A 163 -6.23 -5.86 -0.24
CA ASP A 163 -6.54 -7.14 -0.89
C ASP A 163 -6.86 -7.03 -2.39
N SER A 164 -7.52 -5.95 -2.79
CA SER A 164 -7.92 -5.70 -4.18
C SER A 164 -6.89 -4.93 -4.99
N LEU A 165 -5.74 -4.55 -4.41
CA LEU A 165 -4.75 -3.73 -5.10
C LEU A 165 -4.19 -4.49 -6.29
N ARG A 166 -4.54 -4.07 -7.50
CA ARG A 166 -4.13 -4.72 -8.76
C ARG A 166 -2.87 -4.09 -9.32
N ARG A 167 -2.77 -2.76 -9.19
CA ARG A 167 -1.65 -2.01 -9.74
C ARG A 167 -1.35 -0.74 -8.97
N PHE A 168 -0.07 -0.38 -8.96
CA PHE A 168 0.33 1.00 -8.68
C PHE A 168 1.31 1.51 -9.73
N GLY A 169 1.22 2.81 -10.00
CA GLY A 169 1.92 3.44 -11.11
C GLY A 169 3.43 3.47 -10.91
N GLU A 170 3.87 4.21 -9.90
CA GLU A 170 5.29 4.57 -9.78
C GLU A 170 5.96 3.97 -8.55
N ARG A 171 5.38 4.13 -7.37
CA ARG A 171 6.06 3.72 -6.14
C ARG A 171 5.09 3.30 -5.03
N CYS A 172 5.39 2.18 -4.40
CA CYS A 172 4.79 1.73 -3.15
C CYS A 172 5.87 1.57 -2.08
N LYS A 173 5.71 2.26 -0.95
CA LYS A 173 6.55 2.17 0.23
C LYS A 173 5.70 1.70 1.40
N ILE A 174 6.03 0.57 2.00
CA ILE A 174 5.37 0.05 3.21
C ILE A 174 6.44 -0.20 4.26
N CYS A 175 6.44 0.59 5.33
CA CYS A 175 7.48 0.59 6.33
C CYS A 175 6.89 0.41 7.72
N ASN A 176 7.03 -0.79 8.30
CA ASN A 176 6.64 -1.05 9.69
C ASN A 176 7.75 -0.56 10.64
N LYS A 177 7.96 0.76 10.61
CA LYS A 177 8.89 1.59 11.39
C LYS A 177 8.56 3.06 11.15
N GLU A 178 9.08 3.97 11.98
CA GLU A 178 8.78 5.42 11.91
C GLU A 178 8.91 6.00 10.49
N TYR A 179 10.02 5.71 9.80
CA TYR A 179 10.26 6.14 8.41
C TYR A 179 10.99 5.05 7.61
N CYS A 180 10.74 4.99 6.29
CA CYS A 180 11.57 4.20 5.37
C CYS A 180 13.00 4.77 5.31
N GLY A 181 14.01 3.97 5.58
CA GLY A 181 15.40 4.46 5.69
C GLY A 181 16.32 3.56 6.52
N PRO A 182 17.62 3.89 6.66
CA PRO A 182 18.62 3.02 7.28
C PRO A 182 18.54 2.92 8.81
N THR A 183 17.52 3.52 9.43
CA THR A 183 17.37 3.49 10.89
C THR A 183 16.98 2.10 11.38
N THR A 184 17.55 1.71 12.53
CA THR A 184 17.19 0.48 13.23
C THR A 184 15.68 0.48 13.49
N PRO A 185 14.95 -0.57 13.11
CA PRO A 185 13.52 -0.60 13.34
C PRO A 185 13.25 -0.55 14.85
N PRO A 186 12.28 0.26 15.29
CA PRO A 186 11.76 0.16 16.65
C PRO A 186 11.15 -1.23 16.89
N ASN A 187 10.94 -1.60 18.16
CA ASN A 187 10.34 -2.87 18.55
C ASN A 187 8.82 -2.90 18.27
N TYR A 188 8.43 -2.73 17.01
CA TYR A 188 7.04 -2.83 16.57
C TYR A 188 6.64 -4.30 16.39
N PRO A 189 5.36 -4.65 16.57
CA PRO A 189 4.85 -5.98 16.25
C PRO A 189 5.13 -6.32 14.78
N PRO A 190 5.40 -7.59 14.43
CA PRO A 190 5.56 -7.99 13.04
C PRO A 190 4.24 -7.80 12.27
N LEU A 191 4.33 -7.30 11.03
CA LEU A 191 3.20 -7.08 10.14
C LEU A 191 3.00 -8.28 9.20
N ASP A 192 1.77 -8.77 9.10
CA ASP A 192 1.36 -9.68 8.03
C ASP A 192 1.01 -8.86 6.79
N LEU A 193 1.79 -9.01 5.71
CA LEU A 193 1.60 -8.26 4.47
C LEU A 193 1.23 -9.17 3.31
N SER A 194 0.00 -9.04 2.83
CA SER A 194 -0.51 -9.78 1.67
C SER A 194 -1.05 -8.81 0.61
N LEU A 195 -0.60 -8.97 -0.64
CA LEU A 195 -1.08 -8.24 -1.80
C LEU A 195 -1.57 -9.26 -2.86
N PRO A 196 -2.67 -9.99 -2.58
CA PRO A 196 -3.08 -11.17 -3.32
C PRO A 196 -3.56 -10.88 -4.76
N SER A 197 -3.95 -9.64 -5.03
CA SER A 197 -4.44 -9.21 -6.35
C SER A 197 -3.41 -8.43 -7.16
N LEU A 198 -2.23 -8.13 -6.60
CA LEU A 198 -1.24 -7.28 -7.26
C LEU A 198 -0.65 -8.00 -8.46
N GLN A 199 -0.86 -7.42 -9.64
CA GLN A 199 -0.42 -7.98 -10.92
C GLN A 199 0.74 -7.21 -11.52
N THR A 200 0.70 -5.88 -11.40
CA THR A 200 1.68 -4.96 -12.00
C THR A 200 2.13 -3.92 -10.99
N MET A 201 3.42 -3.61 -10.94
CA MET A 201 3.96 -2.62 -10.02
C MET A 201 5.08 -1.78 -10.65
N GLY A 202 5.22 -0.52 -10.23
CA GLY A 202 6.47 0.23 -10.36
C GLY A 202 7.48 -0.21 -9.29
N ASP A 203 8.03 0.74 -8.54
CA ASP A 203 8.98 0.47 -7.45
C ASP A 203 8.25 -0.01 -6.17
N LEU A 204 8.61 -1.18 -5.66
CA LEU A 204 8.14 -1.68 -4.36
C LEU A 204 9.26 -1.65 -3.33
N THR A 205 9.05 -0.93 -2.22
CA THR A 205 9.95 -0.92 -1.06
C THR A 205 9.19 -1.34 0.18
N ILE A 206 9.65 -2.41 0.83
CA ILE A 206 9.09 -2.89 2.10
C ILE A 206 10.22 -2.95 3.13
N GLU A 207 10.03 -2.30 4.27
CA GLU A 207 11.01 -2.27 5.34
C GLU A 207 10.38 -2.47 6.72
N GLY A 208 11.13 -3.04 7.67
CA GLY A 208 10.66 -3.24 9.05
C GLY A 208 10.41 -4.71 9.38
N ARG A 209 9.53 -4.99 10.35
CA ARG A 209 9.27 -6.37 10.81
C ARG A 209 8.04 -6.96 10.14
N LEU A 210 8.19 -8.14 9.53
CA LEU A 210 7.09 -8.89 8.91
C LEU A 210 6.96 -10.28 9.52
N SER A 211 5.73 -10.77 9.65
CA SER A 211 5.45 -12.19 9.96
C SER A 211 5.27 -13.03 8.69
N SER A 212 4.81 -12.40 7.61
CA SER A 212 4.48 -13.04 6.34
C SER A 212 4.46 -12.01 5.21
N PHE A 213 4.73 -12.50 4.00
CA PHE A 213 4.77 -11.69 2.80
C PHE A 213 4.29 -12.51 1.60
N ASN A 214 3.20 -12.08 0.96
CA ASN A 214 2.60 -12.83 -0.14
C ASN A 214 2.15 -11.93 -1.29
N ILE A 215 2.70 -12.15 -2.49
CA ILE A 215 2.31 -11.46 -3.73
C ILE A 215 2.23 -12.47 -4.89
N PRO A 216 1.19 -13.32 -4.92
CA PRO A 216 1.16 -14.49 -5.78
C PRO A 216 0.95 -14.16 -7.26
N LYS A 217 0.23 -13.07 -7.58
CA LYS A 217 -0.18 -12.72 -8.95
C LYS A 217 0.75 -11.72 -9.65
N LEU A 218 1.86 -11.35 -9.00
CA LEU A 218 2.78 -10.38 -9.58
C LEU A 218 3.41 -10.98 -10.82
N SER A 219 3.08 -10.41 -11.98
CA SER A 219 3.48 -10.93 -13.28
C SER A 219 4.36 -9.96 -14.06
N ASN A 220 4.17 -8.65 -13.86
CA ASN A 220 4.91 -7.64 -14.59
C ASN A 220 5.31 -6.41 -13.75
N LEU A 221 6.30 -5.67 -14.24
CA LEU A 221 6.61 -4.32 -13.77
C LEU A 221 6.11 -3.28 -14.77
N THR A 222 5.56 -2.19 -14.25
CA THR A 222 5.23 -1.02 -15.05
C THR A 222 6.52 -0.25 -15.34
N ALA A 223 6.80 0.01 -16.61
CA ALA A 223 7.85 0.97 -16.96
C ALA A 223 7.51 2.33 -16.35
N LEU A 224 8.44 2.90 -15.59
CA LEU A 224 8.31 4.27 -15.09
C LEU A 224 8.30 5.23 -16.29
N ASP A 225 7.46 6.27 -16.24
CA ASP A 225 7.44 7.31 -17.27
C ASP A 225 8.84 7.92 -17.46
N GLU A 226 9.22 8.18 -18.72
CA GLU A 226 10.47 8.82 -19.10
C GLU A 226 10.60 10.19 -18.41
N GLY A 227 11.49 10.30 -17.42
CA GLY A 227 11.70 11.51 -16.63
C GLY A 227 11.80 11.26 -15.12
N TYR A 228 11.42 10.07 -14.65
CA TYR A 228 11.59 9.71 -13.25
C TYR A 228 13.00 9.15 -12.99
N ILE A 229 13.71 9.76 -12.04
CA ILE A 229 15.01 9.25 -11.59
C ILE A 229 14.73 7.96 -10.82
N LYS A 230 15.11 6.82 -11.39
CA LYS A 230 15.08 5.52 -10.71
C LYS A 230 16.05 5.56 -9.54
N TYR A 231 15.54 5.86 -8.35
CA TYR A 231 16.38 6.05 -7.17
C TYR A 231 16.92 4.73 -6.61
N ASN A 232 16.38 3.56 -7.00
CA ASN A 232 16.69 2.26 -6.39
C ASN A 232 16.32 1.04 -7.26
N PHE A 233 16.44 -0.14 -6.66
CA PHE A 233 15.91 -1.43 -7.07
C PHE A 233 14.39 -1.40 -7.28
N ASP A 234 13.89 -2.13 -8.28
CA ASP A 234 12.46 -2.28 -8.56
C ASP A 234 11.73 -2.97 -7.41
N LEU A 235 12.40 -3.93 -6.74
CA LEU A 235 11.95 -4.51 -5.50
C LEU A 235 13.03 -4.42 -4.43
N ARG A 236 12.69 -3.77 -3.32
CA ARG A 236 13.52 -3.66 -2.11
C ARG A 236 12.79 -4.24 -0.91
N LEU A 237 13.35 -5.28 -0.30
CA LEU A 237 12.87 -5.90 0.93
C LEU A 237 13.96 -5.79 2.02
N ALA A 238 13.74 -4.97 3.05
CA ALA A 238 14.64 -4.86 4.20
C ALA A 238 13.91 -5.28 5.48
N ILE A 239 13.91 -6.58 5.77
CA ILE A 239 13.01 -7.22 6.74
C ILE A 239 13.74 -7.68 7.99
N HIS A 240 13.27 -7.27 9.16
CA HIS A 240 13.86 -7.62 10.45
C HIS A 240 13.02 -8.65 11.21
N GLY A 241 13.65 -9.49 12.03
CA GLY A 241 12.98 -10.49 12.86
C GLY A 241 12.98 -11.93 12.30
N ASP A 242 11.79 -12.50 12.13
CA ASP A 242 11.58 -13.93 11.89
C ASP A 242 11.89 -14.38 10.45
N ARG A 243 11.85 -15.69 10.21
CA ARG A 243 12.01 -16.29 8.87
C ARG A 243 10.88 -15.86 7.95
N LEU A 244 11.22 -15.38 6.76
CA LEU A 244 10.24 -15.02 5.75
C LEU A 244 10.43 -15.87 4.50
N ASN A 245 9.40 -16.57 4.07
CA ASN A 245 9.40 -17.22 2.76
C ASN A 245 8.86 -16.23 1.73
N VAL A 246 9.61 -16.01 0.66
CA VAL A 246 9.25 -15.07 -0.39
C VAL A 246 9.18 -15.82 -1.73
N SER A 247 8.04 -15.73 -2.40
CA SER A 247 7.82 -16.36 -3.70
C SER A 247 7.07 -15.45 -4.65
N PHE A 248 7.50 -15.42 -5.91
CA PHE A 248 6.85 -14.67 -7.00
C PHE A 248 6.50 -15.60 -8.16
N PRO A 249 5.48 -16.47 -8.01
CA PRO A 249 5.29 -17.61 -8.91
C PRO A 249 4.88 -17.24 -10.34
N GLU A 250 4.27 -16.06 -10.55
CA GLU A 250 3.80 -15.60 -11.87
C GLU A 250 4.75 -14.59 -12.54
N LEU A 251 5.85 -14.23 -11.88
CA LEU A 251 6.74 -13.17 -12.34
C LEU A 251 7.47 -13.57 -13.62
N SER A 252 7.32 -12.76 -14.67
CA SER A 252 7.83 -13.09 -16.02
C SER A 252 8.69 -11.99 -16.66
N THR A 253 8.90 -10.85 -15.98
CA THR A 253 9.62 -9.70 -16.52
C THR A 253 11.12 -9.96 -16.67
N SER A 254 11.69 -9.48 -17.78
CA SER A 254 13.09 -9.66 -18.21
C SER A 254 14.01 -8.49 -17.90
N ASN A 255 13.64 -7.58 -17.00
CA ASN A 255 14.45 -6.42 -16.63
C ASN A 255 14.09 -5.96 -15.21
N LEU A 256 14.56 -6.70 -14.20
CA LEU A 256 14.19 -6.46 -12.81
C LEU A 256 15.42 -6.39 -11.90
N SER A 257 15.48 -5.37 -11.05
CA SER A 257 16.53 -5.21 -10.04
C SER A 257 16.00 -5.49 -8.64
N PHE A 258 16.64 -6.41 -7.93
CA PHE A 258 16.23 -6.86 -6.60
C PHE A 258 17.25 -6.50 -5.52
N PHE A 259 16.75 -6.07 -4.37
CA PHE A 259 17.52 -5.94 -3.13
C PHE A 259 16.78 -6.57 -1.96
N ILE A 260 17.47 -7.45 -1.22
CA ILE A 260 16.91 -8.15 -0.06
C ILE A 260 17.92 -8.13 1.12
N SER A 261 17.47 -7.82 2.35
CA SER A 261 18.27 -7.70 3.59
C SER A 261 17.47 -8.04 4.90
N GLY A 262 18.06 -8.52 6.02
CA GLY A 262 17.33 -8.86 7.29
C GLY A 262 18.08 -9.27 8.62
N ASP A 263 17.50 -10.12 9.53
CA ASP A 263 18.02 -10.54 10.90
C ASP A 263 18.17 -12.10 11.18
N ILE A 264 19.03 -12.58 12.14
CA ILE A 264 19.47 -14.01 12.38
C ILE A 264 18.99 -14.64 13.72
N ALA A 265 18.82 -15.98 13.75
CA ALA A 265 18.78 -16.78 15.00
C ALA A 265 19.44 -18.19 14.95
N ARG A 266 20.76 -18.31 15.19
CA ARG A 266 21.59 -19.53 15.49
C ARG A 266 22.36 -20.26 14.37
N TYR A 267 23.47 -20.87 14.84
CA TYR A 267 24.75 -21.23 14.23
C TYR A 267 25.16 -22.66 14.62
N ASP A 268 25.83 -23.39 13.72
CA ASP A 268 26.74 -24.49 14.04
C ASP A 268 27.91 -24.45 13.04
N LEU A 269 29.12 -24.66 13.54
CA LEU A 269 30.39 -24.48 12.84
C LEU A 269 31.17 -25.80 12.84
N SER A 270 31.37 -26.36 11.67
CA SER A 270 32.56 -27.17 11.43
C SER A 270 33.11 -26.89 10.03
N SER A 271 34.36 -26.43 10.02
CA SER A 271 35.28 -26.23 8.87
C SER A 271 35.07 -25.03 7.93
N CYS A 272 35.71 -23.90 8.23
CA CYS A 272 36.54 -23.14 7.26
C CYS A 272 37.39 -22.07 7.96
N GLY A 273 38.63 -21.90 7.49
CA GLY A 273 39.68 -21.05 8.06
C GLY A 273 39.61 -19.57 7.66
N THR A 274 40.30 -18.75 8.45
CA THR A 274 40.43 -17.28 8.44
C THR A 274 41.16 -16.75 7.18
N SER A 275 41.00 -15.50 6.71
CA SER A 275 41.03 -14.20 7.42
C SER A 275 40.55 -13.02 6.53
N GLY A 276 39.98 -11.97 7.15
CA GLY A 276 39.67 -10.66 6.55
C GLY A 276 38.25 -10.16 6.86
N ALA A 277 38.07 -9.28 7.86
CA ALA A 277 36.77 -8.87 8.41
C ALA A 277 36.40 -7.42 8.09
N VAL A 278 35.11 -7.14 7.78
CA VAL A 278 34.20 -6.12 8.36
C VAL A 278 32.75 -6.58 8.08
N ALA A 279 31.82 -6.41 9.03
CA ALA A 279 30.49 -7.03 9.09
C ALA A 279 29.32 -6.01 9.15
N TYR A 280 28.18 -6.29 8.51
CA TYR A 280 26.81 -5.91 8.96
C TYR A 280 25.75 -6.93 8.44
N LEU A 281 25.48 -7.90 9.31
CA LEU A 281 24.32 -8.76 9.64
C LEU A 281 22.94 -8.39 8.99
N HIS A 282 22.05 -9.27 8.47
CA HIS A 282 21.75 -10.71 8.64
C HIS A 282 20.64 -11.19 7.62
N MET A 283 20.29 -12.48 7.42
CA MET A 283 19.05 -12.92 6.69
C MET A 283 18.68 -14.41 6.93
N ARG A 284 17.37 -14.72 6.96
CA ARG A 284 16.77 -16.07 6.78
C ARG A 284 15.56 -15.99 5.83
N ILE A 285 15.79 -15.85 4.53
CA ILE A 285 14.72 -15.85 3.52
C ILE A 285 14.90 -17.03 2.57
N SER A 286 13.85 -17.81 2.36
CA SER A 286 13.83 -18.75 1.24
C SER A 286 13.25 -18.00 0.05
N LEU A 287 14.00 -17.92 -1.05
CA LEU A 287 13.54 -17.28 -2.28
C LEU A 287 13.24 -18.31 -3.35
N SER A 288 12.05 -18.23 -3.93
CA SER A 288 11.63 -19.07 -5.06
C SER A 288 10.99 -18.22 -6.14
N MET A 289 11.48 -18.37 -7.37
CA MET A 289 10.92 -17.72 -8.56
C MET A 289 10.71 -18.77 -9.67
N PRO A 290 9.79 -18.55 -10.62
CA PRO A 290 9.70 -19.34 -11.84
C PRO A 290 10.91 -19.06 -12.75
N LYS A 291 11.17 -19.95 -13.71
CA LYS A 291 12.23 -19.76 -14.73
C LYS A 291 12.02 -18.44 -15.47
N MET A 292 12.81 -17.40 -15.14
CA MET A 292 12.88 -16.22 -15.99
C MET A 292 13.82 -16.51 -17.16
N ILE A 293 13.29 -16.37 -18.36
CA ILE A 293 13.95 -16.82 -19.59
C ILE A 293 14.97 -15.79 -20.10
N ASP A 294 14.94 -14.54 -19.62
CA ASP A 294 15.77 -13.44 -20.10
C ASP A 294 16.49 -12.65 -18.98
N ARG A 295 17.37 -11.72 -19.40
CA ARG A 295 18.40 -11.03 -18.60
C ARG A 295 17.88 -10.42 -17.29
N VAL A 296 18.60 -10.62 -16.19
CA VAL A 296 18.43 -9.83 -14.97
C VAL A 296 19.58 -8.82 -14.84
N PRO A 297 19.36 -7.50 -14.79
CA PRO A 297 20.46 -6.53 -14.74
C PRO A 297 21.28 -6.64 -13.46
N SER A 298 20.62 -6.69 -12.30
CA SER A 298 21.33 -6.80 -11.03
C SER A 298 20.49 -7.49 -9.95
N ILE A 299 21.14 -8.43 -9.28
CA ILE A 299 20.63 -9.04 -8.05
C ILE A 299 21.69 -8.86 -6.98
N THR A 300 21.31 -8.22 -5.87
CA THR A 300 22.15 -8.15 -4.69
C THR A 300 21.46 -8.86 -3.54
N VAL A 301 22.10 -9.93 -3.07
CA VAL A 301 21.66 -10.69 -1.90
C VAL A 301 22.76 -10.63 -0.86
N THR A 302 22.40 -10.10 0.30
CA THR A 302 23.29 -9.96 1.45
C THR A 302 22.82 -10.94 2.51
N SER A 303 23.58 -12.00 2.78
CA SER A 303 23.24 -13.03 3.79
C SER A 303 24.46 -13.43 4.61
N SER A 304 24.35 -13.41 5.94
CA SER A 304 25.40 -13.89 6.86
C SER A 304 25.14 -15.31 7.40
N THR A 305 24.20 -16.07 6.82
CA THR A 305 23.95 -17.51 7.09
C THR A 305 23.60 -18.28 5.83
N PRO A 306 23.75 -19.62 5.85
CA PRO A 306 23.23 -20.53 4.83
C PRO A 306 21.89 -20.07 4.24
N LEU A 307 21.94 -19.60 3.00
CA LEU A 307 20.78 -19.17 2.25
C LEU A 307 20.48 -20.26 1.21
N ASP A 308 19.26 -20.81 1.25
CA ASP A 308 18.78 -21.68 0.19
C ASP A 308 18.18 -20.79 -0.89
N ILE A 309 18.95 -20.57 -1.95
CA ILE A 309 18.56 -19.74 -3.08
C ILE A 309 18.40 -20.63 -4.29
N ASN A 310 17.18 -20.68 -4.81
CA ASN A 310 16.94 -21.25 -6.12
C ASN A 310 16.72 -20.09 -7.11
N LEU A 311 17.78 -19.71 -7.83
CA LEU A 311 17.72 -18.68 -8.88
C LEU A 311 17.60 -19.35 -10.25
N PRO A 312 16.43 -19.31 -10.90
CA PRO A 312 16.21 -20.04 -12.15
C PRO A 312 16.53 -19.18 -13.39
N PHE A 313 17.49 -18.25 -13.29
CA PHE A 313 17.82 -17.31 -14.36
C PHE A 313 18.82 -17.91 -15.36
N GLN A 314 18.63 -17.64 -16.66
CA GLN A 314 19.58 -18.06 -17.69
C GLN A 314 20.75 -17.08 -17.85
N LYS A 315 20.52 -15.78 -17.64
CA LYS A 315 21.53 -14.71 -17.77
C LYS A 315 21.27 -13.60 -16.76
N ALA A 316 22.32 -13.11 -16.11
CA ALA A 316 22.30 -11.90 -15.30
C ALA A 316 23.53 -11.05 -15.62
N GLU A 317 23.40 -9.72 -15.63
CA GLU A 317 24.54 -8.82 -15.85
C GLU A 317 25.39 -8.69 -14.58
N PHE A 318 24.74 -8.65 -13.41
CA PHE A 318 25.40 -8.65 -12.11
C PHE A 318 24.65 -9.52 -11.09
N ILE A 319 25.38 -10.42 -10.43
CA ILE A 319 24.89 -11.12 -9.24
C ILE A 319 25.90 -10.89 -8.12
N GLY A 320 25.49 -10.12 -7.11
CA GLY A 320 26.26 -9.87 -5.90
C GLY A 320 25.73 -10.71 -4.77
N PHE A 321 26.55 -11.63 -4.29
CA PHE A 321 26.31 -12.40 -3.07
C PHE A 321 27.27 -11.95 -2.00
N PHE A 322 26.76 -11.47 -0.87
CA PHE A 322 27.59 -10.94 0.20
C PHE A 322 27.28 -11.65 1.52
N GLY A 323 28.30 -12.33 2.09
CA GLY A 323 28.27 -12.99 3.40
C GLY A 323 28.39 -14.53 3.36
N ASN A 324 27.78 -15.27 4.29
CA ASN A 324 28.00 -16.71 4.53
C ASN A 324 26.96 -17.59 3.83
N ILE A 325 27.17 -17.95 2.56
CA ILE A 325 26.23 -18.73 1.72
C ILE A 325 26.75 -20.15 1.54
N SER A 326 25.92 -21.17 1.81
CA SER A 326 26.38 -22.56 1.93
C SER A 326 26.07 -23.48 0.74
N ARG A 327 25.58 -22.98 -0.40
CA ARG A 327 25.59 -23.74 -1.67
C ARG A 327 25.33 -22.87 -2.90
N GLY A 328 26.22 -23.06 -3.86
CA GLY A 328 26.18 -22.64 -5.26
C GLY A 328 27.47 -23.19 -5.88
N CYS A 329 27.50 -24.48 -6.23
CA CYS A 329 28.62 -25.04 -6.98
C CYS A 329 28.53 -24.62 -8.45
N ASP A 330 29.72 -24.54 -9.03
CA ASP A 330 30.09 -24.38 -10.42
C ASP A 330 30.07 -22.96 -10.99
N THR A 331 31.31 -22.43 -11.08
CA THR A 331 31.83 -21.54 -12.12
C THR A 331 30.79 -20.86 -13.01
N VAL A 332 30.48 -19.60 -12.70
CA VAL A 332 30.02 -18.66 -13.71
C VAL A 332 31.27 -18.16 -14.42
N GLN A 333 31.58 -18.73 -15.59
CA GLN A 333 32.55 -18.13 -16.51
C GLN A 333 31.97 -16.82 -17.03
N ILE A 334 32.67 -15.73 -16.73
CA ILE A 334 32.48 -14.41 -17.33
C ILE A 334 33.17 -14.48 -18.72
N LEU A 335 32.43 -14.17 -19.78
CA LEU A 335 33.01 -13.74 -21.06
C LEU A 335 33.03 -12.22 -21.09
#